data_AF-A0A382ZT92-F1
#
_entry.id   AF-A0A382ZT92-F1
#
_cell.length_a   1.000
_cell.length_b   1.000
_cell.length_c   1.000
_cell.angle_alpha   90.00
_cell.angle_beta   90.00
_cell.angle_gamma   90.00
#
_symmetry.space_group_name_H-M   'P 1'
#
loop_
_entity.id
_entity.type
_entity.pdbx_description
1 polymer ?
#
loop_
_entity_poly.entity_id
_entity_poly.type
_entity_poly.pdbx_seq_one_letter_code
_entity_poly.pdbx_strand_id
1 'polypeptide(L)'
;YVCLRPVRWYEGVPSPVKDPEKINMAIFRENTEDIYAGIEFEAGSEDATRFLDLMKNHFNHRFGKIRFPKTVGIGIKPVSKEGTQRLVWDAIQYAIKNKHKSVTLVHKGNIMKFTEGGFKNWGYEIAESKFTDQTFTWVEYDRIVVRDGKEAANIAQEKAVSDGKVIIKDVIADAFLQQILTRPSEYDVIATMNLNGDYISDALAAQVGGIGISPGGNINFINGKAIFEATHGTAPKYAGQDKVNPGSVILSGEM
;
A
#
# COMPACT_ATOMS: atom_id res chain seq x y z
N TYR A 1 11.15 7.43 -1.19
CA TYR A 1 10.53 6.48 -0.24
C TYR A 1 9.07 6.20 -0.59
N VAL A 2 8.45 7.02 -1.42
CA VAL A 2 7.14 6.72 -2.01
C VAL A 2 7.37 6.05 -3.37
N CYS A 3 6.70 4.94 -3.62
CA CYS A 3 6.41 4.46 -4.96
C CYS A 3 4.95 4.86 -5.27
N LEU A 4 4.79 5.84 -6.15
CA LEU A 4 3.51 6.39 -6.57
C LEU A 4 3.07 5.69 -7.86
N ARG A 5 1.92 5.04 -7.82
CA ARG A 5 1.31 4.36 -8.97
C ARG A 5 -0.14 4.81 -9.13
N PRO A 6 -0.44 5.81 -9.98
CA PRO A 6 -1.81 6.11 -10.36
C PRO A 6 -2.30 5.04 -11.34
N VAL A 7 -3.48 4.49 -11.08
CA VAL A 7 -4.13 3.47 -11.90
C VAL A 7 -5.53 3.92 -12.26
N ARG A 8 -5.73 4.17 -13.55
CA ARG A 8 -7.03 4.53 -14.14
C ARG A 8 -7.23 3.78 -15.44
N TRP A 9 -8.48 3.55 -15.80
CA TRP A 9 -8.81 3.07 -17.13
C TRP A 9 -8.79 4.20 -18.16
N TYR A 10 -8.40 3.87 -19.38
CA TYR A 10 -8.44 4.76 -20.54
C TYR A 10 -9.49 4.23 -21.51
N GLU A 11 -10.36 5.12 -21.98
CA GLU A 11 -11.46 4.75 -22.87
C GLU A 11 -10.93 4.01 -24.11
N GLY A 12 -11.54 2.85 -24.40
CA GLY A 12 -11.16 1.98 -25.50
C GLY A 12 -10.07 0.95 -25.19
N VAL A 13 -9.43 1.00 -24.02
CA VAL A 13 -8.44 -0.04 -23.63
C VAL A 13 -9.17 -1.35 -23.30
N PRO A 14 -8.82 -2.48 -23.93
CA PRO A 14 -9.39 -3.78 -23.60
C PRO A 14 -9.12 -4.16 -22.13
N SER A 15 -10.14 -4.65 -21.44
CA SER A 15 -10.07 -5.02 -20.02
C SER A 15 -10.64 -6.42 -19.78
N PRO A 16 -10.09 -7.18 -18.79
CA PRO A 16 -10.66 -8.45 -18.37
C PRO A 16 -11.86 -8.32 -17.42
N VAL A 17 -12.17 -7.12 -16.91
CA VAL A 17 -13.30 -6.88 -15.99
C VAL A 17 -14.45 -6.14 -16.70
N LYS A 18 -15.65 -6.21 -16.13
CA LYS A 18 -16.87 -5.65 -16.74
C LYS A 18 -16.90 -4.12 -16.73
N ASP A 19 -16.51 -3.51 -15.61
CA ASP A 19 -16.67 -2.08 -15.35
C ASP A 19 -15.30 -1.43 -15.01
N PRO A 20 -14.29 -1.47 -15.90
CA PRO A 20 -12.96 -0.94 -15.61
C PRO A 20 -12.93 0.57 -15.40
N GLU A 21 -13.90 1.31 -15.94
CA GLU A 21 -14.06 2.77 -15.78
C GLU A 21 -14.29 3.19 -14.32
N LYS A 22 -14.71 2.26 -13.47
CA LYS A 22 -14.86 2.50 -12.03
C LYS A 22 -13.53 2.53 -11.27
N ILE A 23 -12.43 2.14 -11.92
CA ILE A 23 -11.09 2.13 -11.32
C ILE A 23 -10.41 3.47 -11.62
N ASN A 24 -10.21 4.24 -10.56
CA ASN A 24 -9.41 5.46 -10.56
C ASN A 24 -8.79 5.62 -9.17
N MET A 25 -7.59 5.08 -8.98
CA MET A 25 -6.93 5.02 -7.68
C MET A 25 -5.49 5.53 -7.77
N ALA A 26 -4.98 6.09 -6.67
CA ALA A 26 -3.56 6.47 -6.54
C ALA A 26 -2.92 5.69 -5.39
N ILE A 27 -1.93 4.84 -5.72
CA ILE A 27 -1.29 3.96 -4.75
C ILE A 27 0.00 4.61 -4.26
N PHE A 28 0.08 4.82 -2.95
CA PHE A 28 1.25 5.22 -2.18
C PHE A 28 1.83 3.98 -1.50
N ARG A 29 2.83 3.39 -2.14
CA ARG A 29 3.57 2.23 -1.64
C ARG A 29 4.82 2.71 -0.88
N GLU A 30 5.01 2.23 0.36
CA GLU A 30 6.28 2.37 1.07
C GLU A 30 7.39 1.70 0.26
N ASN A 31 8.54 2.35 0.08
CA ASN A 31 9.53 1.91 -0.90
C ASN A 31 10.96 1.80 -0.34
N THR A 32 11.13 1.58 0.97
CA THR A 32 12.48 1.48 1.59
C THR A 32 12.61 0.50 2.74
N GLU A 33 11.51 -0.03 3.26
CA GLU A 33 11.46 -1.03 4.34
C GLU A 33 10.66 -2.26 3.88
N ASP A 34 10.01 -2.95 4.82
CA ASP A 34 9.34 -4.23 4.62
C ASP A 34 10.37 -5.35 4.29
N ILE A 35 9.89 -6.54 3.90
CA ILE A 35 10.68 -7.68 3.47
C ILE A 35 11.61 -7.33 2.28
N TYR A 36 11.28 -6.26 1.56
CA TYR A 36 12.09 -5.67 0.49
C TYR A 36 13.44 -5.13 0.96
N ALA A 37 13.68 -5.04 2.27
CA ALA A 37 15.00 -4.75 2.83
C ALA A 37 16.06 -5.80 2.43
N GLY A 38 15.65 -6.99 1.95
CA GLY A 38 16.57 -8.04 1.49
C GLY A 38 17.39 -8.67 2.63
N ILE A 39 16.90 -8.56 3.87
CA ILE A 39 17.54 -9.15 5.05
C ILE A 39 17.06 -10.59 5.17
N GLU A 40 17.81 -11.51 4.55
CA GLU A 40 17.48 -12.93 4.50
C GLU A 40 18.70 -13.83 4.69
N PHE A 41 18.44 -15.04 5.18
CA PHE A 41 19.43 -16.06 5.49
C PHE A 41 19.04 -17.37 4.79
N GLU A 42 19.94 -17.88 3.95
CA GLU A 42 19.72 -19.11 3.19
C GLU A 42 19.69 -20.35 4.10
N ALA A 43 18.78 -21.29 3.81
CA ALA A 43 18.65 -22.52 4.59
C ALA A 43 19.95 -23.33 4.57
N GLY A 44 20.45 -23.69 5.76
CA GLY A 44 21.68 -24.48 5.91
C GLY A 44 22.98 -23.67 5.85
N SER A 45 22.91 -22.36 5.61
CA SER A 45 24.07 -21.47 5.69
C SER A 45 24.55 -21.29 7.14
N GLU A 46 25.83 -20.92 7.30
CA GLU A 46 26.41 -20.62 8.62
C GLU A 46 25.66 -19.47 9.31
N ASP A 47 25.31 -18.41 8.58
CA ASP A 47 24.58 -17.27 9.14
C ASP A 47 23.16 -17.64 9.56
N ALA A 48 22.45 -18.49 8.81
CA ALA A 48 21.15 -19.01 9.24
C ALA A 48 21.27 -19.83 10.54
N THR A 49 22.29 -20.70 10.64
CA THR A 49 22.53 -21.48 11.87
C THR A 49 22.82 -20.54 13.05
N ARG A 50 23.70 -19.54 12.87
CA ARG A 50 24.01 -18.56 13.92
C ARG A 50 22.77 -17.78 14.38
N PHE A 51 21.92 -17.36 13.44
CA PHE A 51 20.68 -16.66 13.75
C PHE A 51 19.68 -17.56 14.49
N LEU A 52 19.53 -18.82 14.05
CA LEU A 52 18.68 -19.81 14.71
C LEU A 52 19.16 -20.12 16.14
N ASP A 53 20.46 -20.21 16.36
CA ASP A 53 21.04 -20.40 17.70
C ASP A 53 20.79 -19.19 18.61
N LEU A 54 20.94 -17.96 18.09
CA LEU A 54 20.57 -16.74 18.81
C LEU A 54 19.09 -16.78 19.21
N MET A 55 18.20 -17.12 18.27
CA MET A 55 16.75 -17.23 18.50
C MET A 55 16.43 -18.30 19.53
N LYS A 56 17.08 -19.46 19.46
CA LYS A 56 16.90 -20.56 20.41
C LYS A 56 17.34 -20.17 21.82
N ASN A 57 18.49 -19.52 21.95
CA ASN A 57 19.10 -19.17 23.23
C ASN A 57 18.40 -18.00 23.93
N HIS A 58 17.95 -16.99 23.18
CA HIS A 58 17.38 -15.76 23.77
C HIS A 58 15.87 -15.61 23.59
N PHE A 59 15.27 -16.32 22.63
CA PHE A 59 13.86 -16.20 22.28
C PHE A 59 13.20 -17.57 22.10
N ASN A 60 13.51 -18.54 22.98
CA ASN A 60 13.11 -19.95 22.86
C ASN A 60 11.62 -20.15 22.52
N HIS A 61 10.71 -19.38 23.12
CA HIS A 61 9.29 -19.46 22.80
C HIS A 61 8.96 -19.04 21.36
N ARG A 62 9.66 -18.03 20.80
CA ARG A 62 9.51 -17.64 19.38
C ARG A 62 10.17 -18.65 18.46
N PHE A 63 11.36 -19.16 18.83
CA PHE A 63 12.03 -20.24 18.11
C PHE A 63 11.12 -21.48 17.98
N GLY A 64 10.38 -21.84 19.04
CA GLY A 64 9.44 -22.96 19.02
C GLY A 64 8.28 -22.83 18.01
N LYS A 65 8.05 -21.65 17.42
CA LYS A 65 7.08 -21.45 16.34
C LYS A 65 7.63 -21.79 14.96
N ILE A 66 8.94 -21.99 14.82
CA ILE A 66 9.56 -22.42 13.57
C ILE A 66 9.26 -23.91 13.39
N ARG A 67 8.43 -24.24 12.39
CA ARG A 67 7.92 -25.60 12.19
C ARG A 67 8.99 -26.63 11.81
N PHE A 68 9.99 -26.21 11.03
CA PHE A 68 11.06 -27.05 10.46
C PHE A 68 12.44 -26.38 10.58
N PRO A 69 12.99 -26.23 11.80
CA PRO A 69 14.19 -25.41 12.04
C PRO A 69 15.47 -25.93 11.37
N LYS A 70 15.49 -27.18 10.90
CA LYS A 70 16.67 -27.78 10.24
C LYS A 70 16.80 -27.42 8.76
N THR A 71 15.73 -26.94 8.13
CA THR A 71 15.64 -26.74 6.66
C THR A 71 14.95 -25.41 6.32
N VAL A 72 15.06 -24.42 7.20
CA VAL A 72 14.34 -23.13 7.08
C VAL A 72 15.26 -22.04 6.57
N GLY A 73 14.81 -21.28 5.57
CA GLY A 73 15.35 -19.96 5.26
C GLY A 73 14.63 -18.90 6.10
N ILE A 74 15.34 -17.86 6.52
CA ILE A 74 14.80 -16.84 7.42
C ILE A 74 14.81 -15.49 6.72
N GLY A 75 13.68 -14.78 6.74
CA GLY A 75 13.58 -13.38 6.30
C GLY A 75 13.18 -12.47 7.46
N ILE A 76 13.68 -11.23 7.45
CA ILE A 76 13.34 -10.20 8.44
C ILE A 76 12.51 -9.11 7.76
N LYS A 77 11.32 -8.83 8.32
CA LYS A 77 10.39 -7.79 7.85
C LYS A 77 10.38 -6.61 8.84
N PRO A 78 11.25 -5.60 8.69
CA PRO A 78 11.16 -4.36 9.45
C PRO A 78 10.05 -3.46 8.88
N VAL A 79 9.25 -2.86 9.75
CA VAL A 79 8.32 -1.76 9.41
C VAL A 79 8.37 -0.78 10.57
N SER A 80 8.71 0.48 10.31
CA SER A 80 8.89 1.49 11.35
C SER A 80 7.77 2.53 11.39
N LYS A 81 7.70 3.26 12.50
CA LYS A 81 6.77 4.39 12.65
C LYS A 81 7.18 5.53 11.73
N GLU A 82 8.46 5.85 11.65
CA GLU A 82 9.03 6.91 10.83
C GLU A 82 8.79 6.64 9.34
N GLY A 83 9.04 5.40 8.88
CA GLY A 83 8.78 4.96 7.51
C GLY A 83 7.30 5.04 7.15
N THR A 84 6.43 4.59 8.06
CA THR A 84 4.97 4.67 7.90
C THR A 84 4.48 6.12 7.84
N GLN A 85 4.84 6.95 8.82
CA GLN A 85 4.24 8.27 8.99
C GLN A 85 4.59 9.21 7.85
N ARG A 86 5.82 9.17 7.31
CA ARG A 86 6.18 9.99 6.14
C ARG A 86 5.40 9.56 4.87
N LEU A 87 5.17 8.26 4.67
CA LEU A 87 4.39 7.78 3.52
C LEU A 87 2.93 8.20 3.65
N VAL A 88 2.31 7.94 4.80
CA VAL A 88 0.89 8.23 5.03
C VAL A 88 0.66 9.75 5.03
N TRP A 89 1.61 10.54 5.56
CA TRP A 89 1.58 12.00 5.43
C TRP A 89 1.46 12.44 3.98
N ASP A 90 2.31 11.93 3.08
CA ASP A 90 2.28 12.32 1.66
C ASP A 90 1.01 11.82 0.97
N ALA A 91 0.51 10.64 1.32
CA ALA A 91 -0.76 10.13 0.80
C ALA A 91 -1.94 11.04 1.18
N ILE A 92 -2.00 11.49 2.44
CA ILE A 92 -3.02 12.42 2.94
C ILE A 92 -2.88 13.79 2.25
N GLN A 93 -1.67 14.34 2.18
CA GLN A 93 -1.41 15.61 1.50
C GLN A 93 -1.80 15.56 0.02
N TYR A 94 -1.48 14.46 -0.65
CA TYR A 94 -1.89 14.22 -2.04
C TYR A 94 -3.41 14.15 -2.16
N ALA A 95 -4.08 13.45 -1.24
CA ALA A 95 -5.53 13.35 -1.23
C ALA A 95 -6.20 14.73 -1.08
N ILE A 96 -5.74 15.53 -0.11
CA ILE A 96 -6.24 16.88 0.15
C ILE A 96 -6.00 17.78 -1.07
N LYS A 97 -4.77 17.85 -1.57
CA LYS A 97 -4.38 18.75 -2.67
C LYS A 97 -5.18 18.47 -3.95
N ASN A 98 -5.42 17.20 -4.24
CA ASN A 98 -6.11 16.76 -5.46
C ASN A 98 -7.60 16.48 -5.24
N LYS A 99 -8.15 16.83 -4.06
CA LYS A 99 -9.57 16.66 -3.70
C LYS A 99 -10.08 15.22 -3.82
N HIS A 100 -9.23 14.26 -3.48
CA HIS A 100 -9.63 12.87 -3.32
C HIS A 100 -10.49 12.69 -2.07
N LYS A 101 -11.39 11.72 -2.10
CA LYS A 101 -12.40 11.50 -1.06
C LYS A 101 -11.87 10.72 0.13
N SER A 102 -10.88 9.85 -0.09
CA SER A 102 -10.40 8.96 0.97
C SER A 102 -8.95 8.52 0.79
N VAL A 103 -8.31 8.21 1.92
CA VAL A 103 -7.08 7.42 1.99
C VAL A 103 -7.39 6.11 2.69
N THR A 104 -7.10 4.99 2.04
CA THR A 104 -7.27 3.65 2.60
C THR A 104 -5.93 3.07 3.01
N LEU A 105 -5.77 2.80 4.30
CA LEU A 105 -4.63 2.07 4.86
C LEU A 105 -4.82 0.57 4.64
N VAL A 106 -4.04 -0.04 3.74
CA VAL A 106 -4.18 -1.47 3.44
C VAL A 106 -3.11 -2.28 4.16
N HIS A 107 -3.51 -3.30 4.92
CA HIS A 107 -2.59 -4.01 5.82
C HIS A 107 -3.10 -5.41 6.17
N LYS A 108 -2.25 -6.30 6.70
CA LYS A 108 -2.61 -7.65 7.21
C LYS A 108 -2.35 -7.73 8.71
N GLY A 109 -2.78 -6.68 9.41
CA GLY A 109 -2.47 -6.44 10.83
C GLY A 109 -3.13 -7.42 11.81
N ASN A 110 -4.10 -8.21 11.37
CA ASN A 110 -4.67 -9.29 12.20
C ASN A 110 -3.67 -10.44 12.42
N ILE A 111 -2.78 -10.70 11.45
CA ILE A 111 -1.70 -11.69 11.52
C ILE A 111 -0.38 -11.03 11.94
N MET A 112 0.02 -9.97 11.23
CA MET A 112 1.28 -9.26 11.45
C MET A 112 1.08 -8.04 12.33
N LYS A 113 0.72 -8.28 13.59
CA LYS A 113 0.26 -7.24 14.54
C LYS A 113 1.24 -6.10 14.78
N PHE A 114 2.55 -6.39 14.80
CA PHE A 114 3.58 -5.41 15.19
C PHE A 114 4.27 -4.73 14.00
N THR A 115 4.00 -5.16 12.78
CA THR A 115 4.51 -4.52 11.55
C THR A 115 3.34 -3.92 10.78
N GLU A 116 2.50 -4.74 10.16
CA GLU A 116 1.35 -4.24 9.38
C GLU A 116 0.22 -3.70 10.28
N GLY A 117 0.05 -4.25 11.48
CA GLY A 117 -0.82 -3.63 12.50
C GLY A 117 -0.24 -2.32 13.03
N GLY A 118 1.08 -2.23 13.15
CA GLY A 118 1.80 -0.99 13.46
C GLY A 118 1.56 0.08 12.39
N PHE A 119 1.74 -0.27 11.11
CA PHE A 119 1.48 0.60 9.96
C PHE A 119 0.09 1.24 10.02
N LYS A 120 -0.96 0.43 10.23
CA LYS A 120 -2.33 0.93 10.40
C LYS A 120 -2.43 1.94 11.54
N ASN A 121 -1.95 1.56 12.72
CA ASN A 121 -2.09 2.38 13.92
C ASN A 121 -1.32 3.71 13.81
N TRP A 122 -0.08 3.68 13.31
CA TRP A 122 0.73 4.88 13.10
C TRP A 122 0.19 5.77 11.97
N GLY A 123 -0.46 5.18 10.96
CA GLY A 123 -1.18 5.90 9.92
C GLY A 123 -2.38 6.67 10.45
N TYR A 124 -3.19 6.05 11.31
CA TYR A 124 -4.24 6.77 12.03
C TYR A 124 -3.68 7.84 12.98
N GLU A 125 -2.60 7.52 13.70
CA GLU A 125 -1.96 8.46 14.62
C GLU A 125 -1.52 9.75 13.92
N ILE A 126 -0.90 9.65 12.73
CA ILE A 126 -0.47 10.85 11.99
C ILE A 126 -1.66 11.64 11.44
N ALA A 127 -2.72 10.96 10.98
CA ALA A 127 -3.96 11.61 10.54
C ALA A 127 -4.58 12.44 11.68
N GLU A 128 -4.77 11.83 12.85
CA GLU A 128 -5.43 12.48 13.99
C GLU A 128 -4.57 13.57 14.65
N SER A 129 -3.24 13.47 14.57
CA SER A 129 -2.33 14.43 15.21
C SER A 129 -1.93 15.62 14.33
N LYS A 130 -2.06 15.50 13.00
CA LYS A 130 -1.55 16.50 12.05
C LYS A 130 -2.58 16.99 11.02
N PHE A 131 -3.68 16.26 10.84
CA PHE A 131 -4.69 16.53 9.82
C PHE A 131 -6.12 16.55 10.37
N THR A 132 -6.30 16.81 11.67
CA THR A 132 -7.61 16.74 12.37
C THR A 132 -8.69 17.60 11.71
N ASP A 133 -8.33 18.79 11.23
CA ASP A 133 -9.28 19.71 10.60
C ASP A 133 -9.67 19.28 9.17
N GLN A 134 -8.87 18.43 8.55
CA GLN A 134 -8.97 18.08 7.12
C GLN A 134 -9.35 16.61 6.90
N THR A 135 -9.37 15.80 7.96
CA THR A 135 -9.64 14.37 7.89
C THR A 135 -10.70 13.93 8.90
N PHE A 136 -11.34 12.80 8.60
CA PHE A 136 -12.18 12.06 9.53
C PHE A 136 -11.79 10.58 9.48
N THR A 137 -11.45 9.99 10.60
CA THR A 137 -10.87 8.64 10.66
C THR A 137 -11.90 7.59 11.06
N TRP A 138 -11.72 6.34 10.64
CA TRP A 138 -12.54 5.24 11.16
C TRP A 138 -12.26 4.94 12.64
N VAL A 139 -11.11 5.35 13.19
CA VAL A 139 -10.88 5.30 14.64
C VAL A 139 -11.77 6.31 15.37
N GLU A 140 -11.97 7.51 14.81
CA GLU A 140 -12.94 8.48 15.30
C GLU A 140 -14.37 7.95 15.15
N TYR A 141 -14.71 7.37 14.00
CA TYR A 141 -15.99 6.70 13.78
C TYR A 141 -16.27 5.66 14.87
N ASP A 142 -15.32 4.75 15.13
CA ASP A 142 -15.46 3.69 16.15
C ASP A 142 -15.66 4.27 17.55
N ARG A 143 -14.95 5.37 17.89
CA ARG A 143 -15.16 6.07 19.17
C ARG A 143 -16.58 6.64 19.28
N ILE A 144 -17.13 7.19 18.19
CA ILE A 144 -18.51 7.69 18.15
C ILE A 144 -19.51 6.54 18.23
N VAL A 145 -19.27 5.40 17.57
CA VAL A 145 -20.13 4.21 17.68
C VAL A 145 -20.25 3.76 19.14
N VAL A 146 -19.13 3.71 19.86
CA VAL A 146 -19.11 3.30 21.28
C VAL A 146 -19.81 4.33 22.18
N ARG A 147 -19.64 5.63 21.90
CA ARG A 147 -20.20 6.72 22.73
C ARG A 147 -21.68 6.97 22.49
N ASP A 148 -22.08 7.06 21.22
CA ASP A 148 -23.37 7.60 20.77
C ASP A 148 -24.15 6.65 19.85
N GLY A 149 -23.57 5.50 19.50
CA GLY A 149 -24.19 4.50 18.62
C GLY A 149 -23.89 4.70 17.13
N LYS A 150 -24.24 3.68 16.34
CA LYS A 150 -23.89 3.59 14.92
C LYS A 150 -24.51 4.69 14.06
N GLU A 151 -25.74 5.10 14.37
CA GLU A 151 -26.44 6.13 13.60
C GLU A 151 -25.74 7.49 13.75
N ALA A 152 -25.32 7.85 14.96
CA ALA A 152 -24.55 9.06 15.21
C ALA A 152 -23.21 9.05 14.45
N ALA A 153 -22.53 7.90 14.39
CA ALA A 153 -21.29 7.76 13.65
C ALA A 153 -21.49 7.89 12.12
N ASN A 154 -22.58 7.36 11.59
CA ASN A 154 -22.95 7.54 10.18
C ASN A 154 -23.17 9.01 9.84
N ILE A 155 -23.97 9.71 10.64
CA ILE A 155 -24.24 11.16 10.48
C ILE A 155 -22.94 11.95 10.55
N ALA A 156 -22.04 11.61 11.49
CA ALA A 156 -20.75 12.28 11.63
C ALA A 156 -19.86 12.11 10.38
N GLN A 157 -19.79 10.89 9.82
CA GLN A 157 -19.03 10.64 8.61
C GLN A 157 -19.64 11.35 7.39
N GLU A 158 -20.97 11.29 7.24
CA GLU A 158 -21.68 11.99 6.15
C GLU A 158 -21.44 13.50 6.21
N LYS A 159 -21.48 14.07 7.41
CA LYS A 159 -21.13 15.48 7.63
C LYS A 159 -19.67 15.75 7.24
N ALA A 160 -18.73 14.91 7.66
CA ALA A 160 -17.32 15.06 7.31
C ALA A 160 -17.10 15.04 5.79
N VAL A 161 -17.77 14.13 5.07
CA VAL A 161 -17.76 14.09 3.60
C VAL A 161 -18.34 15.37 3.00
N SER A 162 -19.48 15.86 3.51
CA SER A 162 -20.11 17.11 3.06
C SER A 162 -19.23 18.34 3.32
N ASP A 163 -18.47 18.34 4.42
CA ASP A 163 -17.53 19.39 4.77
C ASP A 163 -16.22 19.31 3.96
N GLY A 164 -16.09 18.30 3.06
CA GLY A 164 -14.94 18.12 2.19
C GLY A 164 -13.73 17.48 2.88
N LYS A 165 -13.91 16.85 4.05
CA LYS A 165 -12.83 16.13 4.74
C LYS A 165 -12.48 14.84 4.00
N VAL A 166 -11.19 14.50 4.02
CA VAL A 166 -10.70 13.22 3.50
C VAL A 166 -10.98 12.12 4.53
N ILE A 167 -11.64 11.05 4.10
CA ILE A 167 -11.91 9.91 4.97
C ILE A 167 -10.67 9.02 5.06
N ILE A 168 -10.17 8.81 6.28
CA ILE A 168 -9.08 7.87 6.55
C ILE A 168 -9.69 6.57 7.06
N LYS A 169 -9.53 5.51 6.28
CA LYS A 169 -10.10 4.19 6.56
C LYS A 169 -9.04 3.10 6.39
N ASP A 170 -9.36 1.88 6.77
CA ASP A 170 -8.46 0.74 6.61
C ASP A 170 -9.17 -0.51 6.09
N VAL A 171 -8.43 -1.36 5.38
CA VAL A 171 -8.94 -2.64 4.88
C VAL A 171 -7.84 -3.70 4.99
N ILE A 172 -8.25 -4.91 5.37
CA ILE A 172 -7.33 -6.04 5.41
C ILE A 172 -6.92 -6.44 3.98
N ALA A 173 -5.63 -6.63 3.71
CA ALA A 173 -5.07 -6.78 2.37
C ALA A 173 -5.74 -7.85 1.48
N ASP A 174 -6.11 -9.02 2.03
CA ASP A 174 -6.81 -10.06 1.29
C ASP A 174 -8.26 -9.69 0.96
N ALA A 175 -8.96 -9.02 1.87
CA ALA A 175 -10.28 -8.46 1.60
C ALA A 175 -10.19 -7.32 0.58
N PHE A 176 -9.15 -6.48 0.66
CA PHE A 176 -8.92 -5.38 -0.27
C PHE A 176 -8.76 -5.89 -1.72
N LEU A 177 -8.00 -6.97 -1.93
CA LEU A 177 -7.85 -7.59 -3.26
C LEU A 177 -9.19 -8.08 -3.86
N GLN A 178 -10.16 -8.47 -3.04
CA GLN A 178 -11.52 -8.78 -3.51
C GLN A 178 -12.33 -7.51 -3.80
N GLN A 179 -12.17 -6.49 -2.96
CA GLN A 179 -12.97 -5.27 -3.04
C GLN A 179 -12.54 -4.35 -4.18
N ILE A 180 -11.28 -4.34 -4.59
CA ILE A 180 -10.87 -3.62 -5.82
C ILE A 180 -11.53 -4.19 -7.09
N LEU A 181 -11.96 -5.45 -7.09
CA LEU A 181 -12.73 -6.05 -8.19
C LEU A 181 -14.23 -5.79 -8.08
N THR A 182 -14.78 -5.93 -6.87
CA THR A 182 -16.24 -5.94 -6.64
C THR A 182 -16.82 -4.57 -6.34
N ARG A 183 -16.02 -3.66 -5.78
CA ARG A 183 -16.39 -2.34 -5.29
C ARG A 183 -15.28 -1.29 -5.55
N PRO A 184 -14.67 -1.21 -6.75
CA PRO A 184 -13.56 -0.29 -7.01
C PRO A 184 -13.91 1.18 -6.72
N SER A 185 -15.16 1.60 -6.97
CA SER A 185 -15.62 2.98 -6.74
C SER A 185 -15.62 3.41 -5.27
N GLU A 186 -15.46 2.48 -4.32
CA GLU A 186 -15.33 2.82 -2.90
C GLU A 186 -13.92 3.31 -2.55
N TYR A 187 -12.94 3.20 -3.45
CA TYR A 187 -11.53 3.47 -3.19
C TYR A 187 -10.97 4.60 -4.05
N ASP A 188 -9.98 5.30 -3.50
CA ASP A 188 -9.41 6.49 -4.12
C ASP A 188 -7.88 6.51 -3.92
N VAL A 189 -7.37 7.13 -2.84
CA VAL A 189 -5.95 7.02 -2.48
C VAL A 189 -5.73 5.80 -1.59
N ILE A 190 -4.69 5.01 -1.90
CA ILE A 190 -4.31 3.81 -1.14
C ILE A 190 -2.94 4.06 -0.53
N ALA A 191 -2.76 3.83 0.78
CA ALA A 191 -1.46 3.84 1.42
C ALA A 191 -1.16 2.47 2.03
N THR A 192 0.00 1.89 1.70
CA THR A 192 0.34 0.53 2.16
C THR A 192 1.85 0.30 2.17
N MET A 193 2.31 -0.77 2.83
CA MET A 193 3.72 -1.16 2.85
C MET A 193 4.19 -1.71 1.49
N ASN A 194 5.50 -1.89 1.37
CA ASN A 194 6.20 -2.27 0.15
C ASN A 194 5.60 -3.50 -0.53
N LEU A 195 5.47 -4.63 0.17
CA LEU A 195 5.01 -5.88 -0.45
C LEU A 195 3.54 -5.83 -0.87
N ASN A 196 2.67 -5.27 -0.03
CA ASN A 196 1.25 -5.17 -0.37
C ASN A 196 1.04 -4.20 -1.54
N GLY A 197 1.77 -3.08 -1.56
CA GLY A 197 1.70 -2.10 -2.64
C GLY A 197 2.11 -2.67 -3.98
N ASP A 198 3.11 -3.56 -3.98
CA ASP A 198 3.52 -4.33 -5.15
C ASP A 198 2.35 -5.12 -5.75
N TYR A 199 1.79 -6.04 -4.96
CA TYR A 199 0.70 -6.92 -5.39
C TYR A 199 -0.56 -6.15 -5.79
N ILE A 200 -0.91 -5.10 -5.04
CA ILE A 200 -2.07 -4.26 -5.32
C ILE A 200 -1.89 -3.52 -6.64
N SER A 201 -0.71 -2.96 -6.90
CA SER A 201 -0.46 -2.18 -8.12
C SER A 201 -0.57 -3.04 -9.37
N ASP A 202 -0.03 -4.26 -9.36
CA ASP A 202 -0.14 -5.20 -10.47
C ASP A 202 -1.59 -5.70 -10.65
N ALA A 203 -2.27 -6.02 -9.55
CA ALA A 203 -3.66 -6.44 -9.60
C ALA A 203 -4.58 -5.36 -10.20
N LEU A 204 -4.39 -4.09 -9.82
CA LEU A 204 -5.15 -2.97 -10.37
C LEU A 204 -4.77 -2.68 -11.83
N ALA A 205 -3.49 -2.72 -12.17
CA ALA A 205 -3.01 -2.55 -13.54
C ALA A 205 -3.63 -3.57 -14.49
N ALA A 206 -3.69 -4.85 -14.09
CA ALA A 206 -4.31 -5.91 -14.88
C ALA A 206 -5.81 -5.64 -15.15
N GLN A 207 -6.53 -5.08 -14.18
CA GLN A 207 -7.96 -4.76 -14.33
C GLN A 207 -8.21 -3.63 -15.33
N VAL A 208 -7.28 -2.69 -15.50
CA VAL A 208 -7.44 -1.56 -16.44
C VAL A 208 -6.78 -1.78 -17.81
N GLY A 209 -6.37 -3.01 -18.13
CA GLY A 209 -5.81 -3.36 -19.44
C GLY A 209 -4.31 -3.68 -19.46
N GLY A 210 -3.69 -3.77 -18.28
CA GLY A 210 -2.36 -4.34 -18.09
C GLY A 210 -1.26 -3.36 -17.74
N ILE A 211 -0.17 -3.90 -17.19
CA ILE A 211 1.01 -3.16 -16.72
C ILE A 211 1.73 -2.37 -17.83
N GLY A 212 1.51 -2.73 -19.10
CA GLY A 212 2.13 -2.07 -20.25
C GLY A 212 1.79 -0.58 -20.41
N ILE A 213 0.76 -0.10 -19.72
CA ILE A 213 0.32 1.31 -19.70
C ILE A 213 0.24 1.90 -18.29
N SER A 214 0.74 1.21 -17.26
CA SER A 214 0.72 1.72 -15.89
C SER A 214 1.94 2.60 -15.63
N PRO A 215 1.79 3.87 -15.22
CA PRO A 215 2.91 4.76 -14.93
C PRO A 215 3.48 4.58 -13.52
N GLY A 216 4.60 5.25 -13.26
CA GLY A 216 5.39 5.07 -12.04
C GLY A 216 6.32 6.19 -11.67
N GLY A 217 6.28 6.59 -10.40
CA GLY A 217 7.23 7.52 -9.81
C GLY A 217 7.78 7.02 -8.46
N ASN A 218 9.12 7.03 -8.33
CA ASN A 218 9.82 6.80 -7.07
C ASN A 218 10.24 8.14 -6.49
N ILE A 219 9.52 8.63 -5.48
CA ILE A 219 9.57 10.02 -5.04
C ILE A 219 10.06 10.11 -3.59
N ASN A 220 10.88 11.12 -3.31
CA ASN A 220 11.17 11.60 -1.98
C ASN A 220 10.64 13.04 -1.86
N PHE A 221 9.45 13.20 -1.28
CA PHE A 221 8.80 14.51 -1.16
C PHE A 221 9.53 15.47 -0.21
N ILE A 222 10.39 14.96 0.68
CA ILE A 222 11.16 15.80 1.62
C ILE A 222 12.26 16.57 0.88
N ASN A 223 12.96 15.93 -0.05
CA ASN A 223 14.11 16.55 -0.75
C ASN A 223 13.85 16.81 -2.25
N GLY A 224 12.66 16.50 -2.75
CA GLY A 224 12.24 16.74 -4.13
C GLY A 224 12.89 15.82 -5.17
N LYS A 225 13.67 14.81 -4.77
CA LYS A 225 14.28 13.87 -5.71
C LYS A 225 13.23 12.84 -6.17
N ALA A 226 13.19 12.58 -7.48
CA ALA A 226 12.29 11.61 -8.08
C ALA A 226 12.97 10.83 -9.22
N ILE A 227 12.56 9.58 -9.39
CA ILE A 227 12.86 8.75 -10.58
C ILE A 227 11.52 8.27 -11.14
N PHE A 228 11.21 8.66 -12.37
CA PHE A 228 10.04 8.17 -13.09
C PHE A 228 10.45 7.01 -14.00
N GLU A 229 9.68 5.93 -13.98
CA GLU A 229 10.07 4.67 -14.61
C GLU A 229 8.89 3.95 -15.27
N ALA A 230 9.19 3.11 -16.25
CA ALA A 230 8.22 2.11 -16.69
C ALA A 230 7.95 1.12 -15.55
N THR A 231 6.69 0.68 -15.39
CA THR A 231 6.30 -0.34 -14.39
C THR A 231 6.64 -1.75 -14.84
N HIS A 232 6.67 -2.00 -16.14
CA HIS A 232 6.86 -3.33 -16.70
C HIS A 232 8.34 -3.72 -16.80
N GLY A 233 8.60 -5.03 -16.87
CA GLY A 233 9.95 -5.57 -17.09
C GLY A 233 10.49 -5.35 -18.50
N THR A 234 11.66 -5.94 -18.76
CA THR A 234 12.48 -5.71 -19.98
C THR A 234 11.96 -6.38 -21.26
N ALA A 235 11.04 -7.35 -21.15
CA ALA A 235 10.44 -8.08 -22.28
C ALA A 235 11.45 -8.47 -23.40
N PRO A 236 12.54 -9.21 -23.09
CA PRO A 236 13.69 -9.38 -23.99
C PRO A 236 13.36 -10.05 -25.33
N LYS A 237 12.29 -10.85 -25.38
CA LYS A 237 11.80 -11.51 -26.60
C LYS A 237 11.41 -10.53 -27.71
N TYR A 238 11.16 -9.26 -27.39
CA TYR A 238 10.73 -8.23 -28.34
C TYR A 238 11.78 -7.11 -28.51
N ALA A 239 12.98 -7.26 -27.95
CA ALA A 239 14.04 -6.27 -28.06
C ALA A 239 14.40 -6.02 -29.55
N GLY A 240 14.44 -4.75 -29.94
CA GLY A 240 14.79 -4.33 -31.31
C GLY A 240 13.71 -4.55 -32.38
N GLN A 241 12.49 -4.97 -32.01
CA GLN A 241 11.42 -5.28 -32.97
C GLN A 241 10.41 -4.14 -33.19
N ASP A 242 10.57 -2.99 -32.52
CA ASP A 242 9.66 -1.85 -32.60
C ASP A 242 8.17 -2.23 -32.43
N LYS A 243 7.89 -3.04 -31.40
CA LYS A 243 6.57 -3.68 -31.20
C LYS A 243 5.94 -3.43 -29.83
N VAL A 244 6.74 -3.12 -28.82
CA VAL A 244 6.26 -2.99 -27.43
C VAL A 244 5.54 -1.67 -27.23
N ASN A 245 4.56 -1.66 -26.34
CA ASN A 245 3.80 -0.46 -26.01
C ASN A 245 4.65 0.51 -25.17
N PRO A 246 4.91 1.76 -25.61
CA PRO A 246 5.66 2.75 -24.85
C PRO A 246 4.80 3.49 -23.80
N GLY A 247 3.52 3.16 -23.67
CA GLY A 247 2.55 3.89 -22.86
C GLY A 247 2.95 4.04 -21.41
N SER A 248 3.49 3.00 -20.77
CA SER A 248 3.97 3.08 -19.39
C SER A 248 5.01 4.19 -19.19
N VAL A 249 6.07 4.23 -20.02
CA VAL A 249 7.12 5.25 -19.88
C VAL A 249 6.65 6.65 -20.29
N ILE A 250 5.78 6.75 -21.30
CA ILE A 250 5.18 8.04 -21.70
C ILE A 250 4.34 8.61 -20.56
N LEU A 251 3.47 7.80 -19.96
CA LEU A 251 2.63 8.22 -18.85
C LEU A 251 3.45 8.48 -17.59
N SER A 252 4.55 7.76 -17.36
CA SER A 252 5.50 8.10 -16.29
C SER A 252 6.17 9.46 -16.51
N GLY A 253 6.35 9.89 -17.76
CA GLY A 253 6.83 11.24 -18.08
C GLY A 253 5.78 12.35 -17.93
N GLU A 254 4.50 12.01 -17.81
CA GLU A 254 3.41 12.95 -17.52
C GLU A 254 3.27 13.28 -16.03
N MET A 255 3.71 12.36 -15.15
CA MET A 255 3.62 12.46 -13.69
C MET A 255 4.40 13.62 -13.05
#